data_AF-A0A6S7ICV1-F1
#
_entry.id   AF-A0A6S7ICV1-F1
#
_cell.length_a   1.000
_cell.length_b   1.000
_cell.length_c   1.000
_cell.angle_alpha   90.00
_cell.angle_beta   90.00
_cell.angle_gamma   90.00
#
_symmetry.space_group_name_H-M   'P 1'
#
loop_
_entity.id
_entity.type
_entity.pdbx_description
1 polymer ?
#
loop_
_entity_poly.entity_id
_entity_poly.type
_entity_poly.pdbx_seq_one_letter_code
_entity_poly.pdbx_strand_id
1 'polypeptide(L)'
;MSMSTSYRYEVENPSAKMLKKALQRQQQRIRNDESMTEKEVAVKNDMRTILLADWVEKLEETCFKKKAKRNAEEMKGELHHANQELIAVRRAQLQNLLANEEEQYAEELNNMGKTFHTQRI
;
A
#
# COMPACT_ATOMS: atom_id res chain seq x y z
N MET A 1 3.48 -38.54 -38.50
CA MET A 1 2.44 -38.46 -39.54
C MET A 1 1.19 -39.14 -38.99
N SER A 2 0.16 -38.37 -38.63
CA SER A 2 -1.11 -38.94 -38.14
C SER A 2 -1.90 -39.46 -39.34
N MET A 3 -2.08 -40.78 -39.43
CA MET A 3 -2.97 -41.43 -40.39
C MET A 3 -4.41 -41.08 -40.02
N SER A 4 -4.90 -39.94 -40.51
CA SER A 4 -6.32 -39.63 -40.51
C SER A 4 -7.02 -40.63 -41.41
N THR A 5 -7.57 -41.69 -40.81
CA THR A 5 -8.41 -42.67 -41.50
C THR A 5 -9.70 -41.97 -41.93
N SER A 6 -9.71 -41.48 -43.16
CA SER A 6 -10.85 -40.83 -43.79
C SER A 6 -11.90 -41.89 -44.15
N TYR A 7 -12.83 -42.17 -43.24
CA TYR A 7 -13.99 -43.05 -43.47
C TYR A 7 -15.07 -42.43 -44.39
N ARG A 8 -14.69 -41.44 -45.21
CA ARG A 8 -15.60 -40.55 -45.93
C ARG A 8 -16.64 -41.28 -46.77
N TYR A 9 -16.27 -42.41 -47.38
CA TYR A 9 -17.15 -43.22 -48.23
C TYR A 9 -17.82 -44.40 -47.51
N GLU A 10 -17.27 -44.86 -46.38
CA GLU A 10 -17.79 -46.01 -45.61
C GLU A 10 -18.96 -45.61 -44.68
N VAL A 11 -19.03 -44.34 -44.32
CA VAL A 11 -20.08 -43.78 -43.46
C VAL A 11 -21.40 -43.57 -44.22
N GLU A 12 -21.38 -43.36 -45.53
CA GLU A 12 -22.60 -43.14 -46.32
C GLU A 12 -23.40 -44.43 -46.55
N ASN A 13 -22.77 -45.60 -46.39
CA ASN A 13 -23.43 -46.89 -46.57
C ASN A 13 -24.55 -47.12 -45.54
N PRO A 14 -25.80 -47.45 -45.95
CA PRO A 14 -26.91 -47.73 -45.05
C PRO A 14 -26.66 -48.88 -44.06
N SER A 15 -25.79 -49.83 -44.39
CA SER A 15 -25.44 -50.99 -43.56
C SER A 15 -24.41 -50.69 -42.46
N ALA A 16 -23.71 -49.55 -42.53
CA ALA A 16 -22.62 -49.19 -41.62
C ALA A 16 -23.07 -48.57 -40.28
N LYS A 17 -24.17 -49.07 -39.68
CA LYS A 17 -24.75 -48.54 -38.43
C LYS A 17 -23.76 -48.53 -37.25
N MET A 18 -22.93 -49.57 -37.15
CA MET A 18 -21.93 -49.71 -36.08
C MET A 18 -20.80 -48.67 -36.21
N LEU A 19 -20.35 -48.39 -37.44
CA LEU A 19 -19.35 -47.37 -37.73
C LEU A 19 -19.85 -45.97 -37.38
N LYS A 20 -21.10 -45.64 -37.76
CA LYS A 20 -21.75 -44.37 -37.39
C LYS A 20 -21.80 -44.17 -35.87
N LYS A 21 -22.19 -45.21 -35.12
CA LYS A 21 -22.23 -45.19 -33.66
C LYS A 21 -20.83 -45.03 -33.04
N ALA A 22 -19.82 -45.67 -33.61
CA ALA A 22 -18.43 -45.53 -33.17
C ALA A 22 -17.90 -44.10 -33.40
N LEU A 23 -18.19 -43.50 -34.57
CA LEU A 23 -17.81 -42.13 -34.89
C LEU A 23 -18.51 -41.10 -33.99
N GLN A 24 -19.81 -41.26 -33.73
CA GLN A 24 -20.54 -40.40 -32.79
C GLN A 24 -19.94 -40.47 -31.37
N ARG A 25 -19.57 -41.66 -30.90
CA ARG A 25 -18.87 -41.82 -29.61
C ARG A 25 -17.50 -41.14 -29.62
N GLN A 26 -16.76 -41.25 -30.72
CA GLN A 26 -15.47 -40.58 -30.87
C GLN A 26 -15.61 -39.05 -30.87
N GLN A 27 -16.58 -38.51 -31.63
CA GLN A 27 -16.89 -37.08 -31.63
C GLN A 27 -17.29 -36.59 -30.24
N GLN A 28 -18.10 -37.37 -29.50
CA GLN A 28 -18.49 -37.00 -28.14
C GLN A 28 -17.29 -37.01 -27.18
N ARG A 29 -16.37 -37.98 -27.31
CA ARG A 29 -15.14 -37.99 -26.52
C ARG A 29 -14.27 -36.77 -26.82
N ILE A 30 -14.02 -36.49 -28.10
CA ILE A 30 -13.23 -35.31 -28.52
C ILE A 30 -13.84 -34.03 -27.95
N ARG A 31 -15.16 -33.84 -28.09
CA ARG A 31 -15.85 -32.67 -27.52
C ARG A 31 -15.70 -32.57 -26.00
N ASN A 32 -15.79 -33.69 -25.30
CA ASN A 32 -15.63 -33.71 -23.85
C ASN A 32 -14.18 -33.39 -23.47
N ASP A 33 -13.19 -33.94 -24.18
CA ASP A 33 -11.77 -33.70 -23.93
C ASP A 33 -11.41 -32.22 -24.21
N GLU A 34 -11.93 -31.64 -25.28
CA GLU A 34 -11.81 -30.20 -25.60
C GLU A 34 -12.43 -29.34 -24.48
N SER A 35 -13.67 -29.64 -24.08
CA SER A 35 -14.34 -28.90 -22.99
C SER A 35 -13.61 -29.02 -21.65
N MET A 36 -13.04 -30.18 -21.34
CA MET A 36 -12.22 -30.36 -20.14
C MET A 36 -10.92 -29.58 -20.22
N THR A 37 -10.26 -29.58 -21.39
CA THR A 37 -9.04 -28.80 -21.62
C THR A 37 -9.31 -27.31 -21.44
N GLU A 38 -10.40 -26.79 -21.99
CA GLU A 38 -10.82 -25.40 -21.81
C GLU A 38 -11.04 -25.04 -20.33
N LYS A 39 -11.70 -25.93 -19.58
CA LYS A 39 -11.91 -25.75 -18.13
C LYS A 39 -10.59 -25.74 -17.36
N GLU A 40 -9.67 -26.65 -17.69
CA GLU A 40 -8.36 -26.69 -17.05
C GLU A 40 -7.56 -25.40 -17.30
N VAL A 41 -7.63 -24.85 -18.51
CA VAL A 41 -6.99 -23.58 -18.85
C VAL A 41 -7.63 -22.44 -18.06
N ALA A 42 -8.96 -22.39 -17.97
CA ALA A 42 -9.68 -21.39 -17.19
C ALA A 42 -9.28 -21.44 -15.71
N VAL A 43 -9.30 -22.63 -15.09
CA VAL A 43 -8.91 -22.81 -13.68
C VAL A 43 -7.46 -22.38 -13.42
N LYS A 44 -6.54 -22.68 -14.35
CA LYS A 44 -5.14 -22.24 -14.23
C LYS A 44 -5.01 -20.72 -14.29
N ASN A 45 -5.77 -20.07 -15.17
CA ASN A 45 -5.78 -18.61 -15.28
C ASN A 45 -6.41 -17.94 -14.05
N ASP A 46 -7.50 -18.49 -13.53
CA ASP A 46 -8.14 -18.00 -12.31
C ASP A 46 -7.20 -18.13 -11.11
N MET A 47 -6.55 -19.28 -10.95
CA MET A 47 -5.56 -19.50 -9.90
C MET A 47 -4.41 -18.49 -9.98
N ARG A 48 -3.89 -18.24 -11.18
CA ARG A 48 -2.84 -17.24 -11.39
C ARG A 48 -3.32 -15.83 -10.99
N THR A 49 -4.55 -15.48 -11.34
CA THR A 49 -5.14 -14.18 -11.03
C THR A 49 -5.32 -14.00 -9.52
N ILE A 50 -5.79 -15.03 -8.82
CA ILE A 50 -5.93 -15.04 -7.36
C ILE A 50 -4.58 -14.85 -6.68
N LEU A 51 -3.55 -15.58 -7.12
CA LEU A 51 -2.20 -15.45 -6.55
C LEU A 51 -1.61 -14.05 -6.76
N LEU A 52 -1.85 -13.46 -7.93
CA LEU A 52 -1.42 -12.08 -8.19
C LEU A 52 -2.17 -11.08 -7.32
N ALA A 53 -3.48 -11.23 -7.15
CA ALA A 53 -4.29 -10.38 -6.29
C ALA A 53 -3.81 -10.44 -4.83
N ASP A 54 -3.65 -11.63 -4.28
CA ASP A 54 -3.16 -11.83 -2.90
C ASP A 54 -1.76 -11.23 -2.70
N TRP A 55 -0.88 -11.35 -3.71
CA TRP A 55 0.44 -10.73 -3.65
C TRP A 55 0.37 -9.20 -3.65
N VAL A 56 -0.47 -8.61 -4.50
CA VAL A 56 -0.66 -7.16 -4.58
C VAL A 56 -1.24 -6.61 -3.27
N GLU A 57 -2.27 -7.24 -2.72
CA GLU A 57 -2.88 -6.82 -1.45
C GLU A 57 -1.86 -6.81 -0.31
N LYS A 58 -1.04 -7.89 -0.19
CA LYS A 58 0.04 -7.96 0.81
C LYS A 58 1.11 -6.90 0.59
N LEU A 59 1.46 -6.62 -0.67
CA LEU A 59 2.43 -5.58 -1.01
C LEU A 59 1.89 -4.20 -0.62
N GLU A 60 0.62 -3.91 -0.89
CA GLU A 60 -0.03 -2.66 -0.52
C GLU A 60 -0.08 -2.50 1.00
N GLU A 61 -0.47 -3.54 1.74
CA GLU A 61 -0.52 -3.52 3.20
C GLU A 61 0.86 -3.23 3.80
N THR A 62 1.91 -3.90 3.32
CA THR A 62 3.28 -3.67 3.80
C THR A 62 3.80 -2.29 3.45
N CYS A 63 3.50 -1.78 2.24
CA CYS A 63 3.83 -0.42 1.84
C CYS A 63 3.12 0.62 2.73
N PHE A 64 1.83 0.42 3.01
CA PHE A 64 1.05 1.30 3.87
C PHE A 64 1.60 1.35 5.29
N LYS A 65 1.92 0.18 5.88
CA LYS A 65 2.55 0.10 7.22
C LYS A 65 3.88 0.85 7.27
N LYS A 66 4.73 0.70 6.26
CA LYS A 66 6.01 1.43 6.17
C LYS A 66 5.79 2.93 6.05
N LYS A 67 4.85 3.36 5.20
CA LYS A 67 4.51 4.78 5.03
C LYS A 67 3.97 5.38 6.32
N ALA A 68 3.05 4.70 6.99
CA ALA A 68 2.48 5.14 8.27
C ALA A 68 3.57 5.31 9.34
N LYS A 69 4.51 4.35 9.45
CA LYS A 69 5.63 4.45 10.38
C LYS A 69 6.52 5.66 10.07
N ARG A 70 6.91 5.84 8.81
CA ARG A 70 7.74 6.98 8.39
C ARG A 70 7.05 8.31 8.69
N ASN A 71 5.78 8.44 8.32
CA ASN A 71 5.01 9.66 8.58
C ASN A 71 4.91 9.96 10.08
N ALA A 72 4.77 8.94 10.94
CA ALA A 72 4.75 9.13 12.38
C ALA A 72 6.10 9.61 12.94
N GLU A 73 7.21 9.09 12.40
CA GLU A 73 8.56 9.54 12.75
C GLU A 73 8.84 10.97 12.29
N GLU A 74 8.44 11.32 11.05
CA GLU A 74 8.52 12.67 10.49
C GLU A 74 7.72 13.67 11.34
N MET A 75 6.44 13.36 11.63
CA MET A 75 5.58 14.21 12.44
C MET A 75 6.11 14.39 13.87
N LYS A 76 6.73 13.36 14.46
CA LYS A 76 7.39 13.48 15.76
C LYS A 76 8.59 14.44 15.71
N GLY A 77 9.37 14.41 14.62
CA GLY A 77 10.47 15.33 14.39
C GLY A 77 10.00 16.77 14.23
N GLU A 78 8.98 17.00 13.41
CA GLU A 78 8.36 18.31 13.21
C GLU A 78 7.84 18.90 14.53
N LEU A 79 7.12 18.10 15.32
CA LEU A 79 6.60 18.52 16.61
C LEU A 79 7.72 18.85 17.61
N HIS A 80 8.83 18.11 17.58
CA HIS A 80 9.99 18.40 18.42
C HIS A 80 10.59 19.78 18.11
N HIS A 81 10.82 20.07 16.82
CA HIS A 81 11.36 21.36 16.40
C HIS A 81 10.38 22.51 16.66
N ALA A 82 9.10 22.33 16.36
CA ALA A 82 8.07 23.33 16.65
C ALA A 82 8.01 23.68 18.16
N ASN A 83 8.14 22.68 19.04
CA ASN A 83 8.20 22.93 20.47
C ASN A 83 9.47 23.68 20.90
N GLN A 84 10.62 23.37 20.31
CA GLN A 84 11.86 24.10 20.58
C GLN A 84 11.74 25.57 20.18
N GLU A 85 11.21 25.84 18.98
CA GLU A 85 10.97 27.19 18.49
C GLU A 85 10.00 27.96 19.39
N LEU A 86 8.89 27.33 19.79
CA LEU A 86 7.92 27.93 20.70
C LEU A 86 8.53 28.29 22.06
N ILE A 87 9.36 27.41 22.62
CA ILE A 87 10.07 27.68 23.88
C ILE A 87 11.06 28.83 23.69
N ALA A 88 11.78 28.89 22.57
CA ALA A 88 12.72 29.98 22.30
C ALA A 88 12.01 31.33 22.20
N VAL A 89 10.89 31.41 21.47
CA VAL A 89 10.06 32.61 21.37
C VAL A 89 9.54 33.02 22.74
N ARG A 90 9.03 32.08 23.53
CA ARG A 90 8.52 32.36 24.88
C ARG A 90 9.61 32.89 25.81
N ARG A 91 10.83 32.34 25.73
CA ARG A 91 11.98 32.82 26.51
C ARG A 91 12.38 34.23 26.11
N ALA A 92 12.42 34.54 24.81
CA ALA A 92 12.72 35.88 24.34
C ALA A 92 11.68 36.90 24.80
N GLN A 93 10.38 36.54 24.73
CA GLN A 93 9.31 37.40 25.25
C GLN A 93 9.42 37.61 26.76
N LEU A 94 9.73 36.56 27.52
CA LEU A 94 9.92 36.67 28.96
C LEU A 94 11.11 37.56 29.31
N GLN A 95 12.22 37.46 28.59
CA GLN A 95 13.38 38.33 28.77
C GLN A 95 13.02 39.80 28.53
N ASN A 96 12.24 40.10 27.48
CA ASN A 96 11.78 41.45 27.20
C ASN A 96 10.87 41.99 28.32
N LEU A 97 9.96 41.16 28.83
CA LEU A 97 9.08 41.56 29.95
C LEU A 97 9.90 41.86 31.21
N LEU A 98 10.84 40.97 31.57
CA LEU A 98 11.68 41.15 32.74
C LEU A 98 12.59 42.38 32.61
N ALA A 99 13.14 42.65 31.42
CA ALA A 99 13.95 43.84 31.17
C ALA A 99 13.12 45.13 31.34
N ASN A 100 11.88 45.15 30.82
CA ASN A 100 10.98 46.28 31.01
C ASN A 100 10.59 46.48 32.48
N GLU A 101 10.32 45.40 33.22
CA GLU A 101 10.04 45.46 34.66
C GLU A 101 11.26 45.95 35.44
N GLU A 102 12.46 45.46 35.12
CA GLU A 102 13.72 45.89 35.73
C GLU A 102 13.95 47.39 35.54
N GLU A 103 13.73 47.91 34.32
CA GLU A 103 13.83 49.34 34.02
C GLU A 103 12.84 50.16 34.85
N GLN A 104 11.57 49.75 34.90
CA GLN A 104 10.54 50.42 35.71
C GLN A 104 10.92 50.45 37.20
N TYR A 105 11.33 49.31 37.76
CA TYR A 105 11.72 49.25 39.15
C TYR A 105 13.02 50.01 39.44
N ALA A 106 13.95 50.09 38.49
CA ALA A 106 15.16 50.89 38.64
C ALA A 106 14.82 52.38 38.73
N GLU A 107 13.90 52.89 37.90
CA GLU A 107 13.42 54.26 37.98
C GLU A 107 12.73 54.54 39.32
N GLU A 108 11.83 53.65 39.76
CA GLU A 108 11.14 53.77 41.05
C GLU A 108 12.11 53.80 42.23
N LEU A 109 13.11 52.91 42.25
CA LEU A 109 14.13 52.86 43.30
C LEU A 109 14.99 54.12 43.29
N ASN A 110 15.40 54.60 42.12
CA ASN A 110 16.18 55.83 41.97
C ASN A 110 15.41 57.04 42.53
N ASN A 111 14.09 57.11 42.29
CA ASN A 111 13.22 58.14 42.88
C ASN A 111 13.18 58.09 44.42
N MET A 112 13.39 56.91 45.00
CA MET A 112 13.52 56.72 46.46
C MET A 112 14.97 56.90 46.98
N GLY A 113 15.93 57.24 46.11
CA GLY A 113 17.35 57.33 46.43
C GLY A 113 18.02 55.97 46.69
N LYS A 114 17.45 54.87 46.18
CA LYS A 114 17.95 53.50 46.29
C LYS A 114 18.31 52.96 44.91
N THR A 115 19.11 51.89 44.86
CA THR A 115 19.47 51.22 43.60
C THR A 115 19.50 49.70 43.78
N PHE A 116 19.41 48.96 42.68
CA PHE A 116 19.66 47.51 42.70
C PHE A 116 21.08 47.19 43.15
N HIS A 117 21.21 46.10 43.90
CA HIS A 117 22.52 45.55 44.23
C HIS A 117 23.09 44.84 43.00
N THR A 118 24.18 45.36 42.47
CA THR A 118 24.91 44.75 41.35
C THR A 118 26.22 44.15 41.86
N GLN A 119 26.33 42.83 41.77
CA GLN A 119 27.58 42.15 42.07
C GLN A 119 28.52 42.34 40.86
N ARG A 120 29.60 43.09 41.03
CA ARG A 120 30.64 43.20 39.99
C ARG A 120 31.35 41.85 39.88
N ILE A 121 31.44 41.34 38.65
CA ILE A 121 32.27 40.18 38.29
C ILE A 121 33.74 40.57 38.39
#